data_AF-A2DP86-F1
#
_entry.id   AF-A2DP86-F1
#
_cell.length_a   1.000
_cell.length_b   1.000
_cell.length_c   1.000
_cell.angle_alpha   90.00
_cell.angle_beta   90.00
_cell.angle_gamma   90.00
#
_symmetry.space_group_name_H-M   'P 1'
#
loop_
_entity.id
_entity.type
_entity.pdbx_description
1 polymer ?
#
loop_
_entity_poly.entity_id
_entity_poly.type
_entity_poly.pdbx_seq_one_letter_code
_entity_poly.pdbx_strand_id
1 'polypeptide(L)'
;MNEYHLEIVLEYCGLYKNLESFLVYFDQTNDINKCFVYSAIFDTPSLLEYLLSHGASINEKDKYGGTALHFAGQNNCKETAEVLISHGANINEKTNNGETALHFAAKYNSKETAEVLISHGANINEKTNNGETALHIAARYNSKETAEFLISHGAKK
;
A
#
# COMPACT_ATOMS: atom_id res chain seq x y z
N MET A 1 -5.14 -13.25 23.23
CA MET A 1 -5.68 -12.05 23.89
C MET A 1 -4.50 -11.30 24.48
N ASN A 2 -4.29 -10.02 24.16
CA ASN A 2 -3.32 -9.21 24.91
C ASN A 2 -3.81 -9.05 26.37
N GLU A 3 -2.91 -8.70 27.30
CA GLU A 3 -3.23 -8.59 28.73
C GLU A 3 -4.36 -7.59 29.06
N TYR A 4 -4.78 -6.78 28.08
CA TYR A 4 -5.73 -5.68 28.24
C TYR A 4 -7.07 -5.90 27.53
N HIS A 5 -7.32 -7.07 26.91
CA HIS A 5 -8.52 -7.33 26.11
C HIS A 5 -8.79 -6.29 25.01
N LEU A 6 -7.75 -5.58 24.54
CA LEU A 6 -7.87 -4.55 23.51
C LEU A 6 -7.91 -5.19 22.13
N GLU A 7 -8.87 -4.78 21.30
CA GLU A 7 -8.92 -5.15 19.88
C GLU A 7 -7.72 -4.55 19.14
N ILE A 8 -6.88 -5.41 18.55
CA ILE A 8 -5.76 -4.97 17.73
C ILE A 8 -6.24 -4.73 16.31
N VAL A 9 -6.19 -3.47 15.87
CA VAL A 9 -6.51 -3.07 14.51
C VAL A 9 -5.21 -2.93 13.72
N LEU A 10 -5.00 -3.80 12.73
CA LEU A 10 -3.76 -3.87 11.95
C LEU A 10 -3.40 -2.57 11.24
N GLU A 11 -4.40 -1.81 10.78
CA GLU A 11 -4.20 -0.48 10.18
C GLU A 11 -3.46 0.47 11.14
N TYR A 12 -3.80 0.43 12.43
CA TYR A 12 -3.12 1.24 13.45
C TYR A 12 -1.74 0.70 13.83
N CYS A 13 -1.52 -0.62 13.75
CA CYS A 13 -0.17 -1.16 13.90
C CYS A 13 0.77 -0.55 12.86
N GLY A 14 0.30 -0.38 11.62
CA GLY A 14 1.05 0.30 10.57
C GLY A 14 1.26 1.79 10.86
N LEU A 15 0.18 2.53 11.16
CA LEU A 15 0.23 3.98 11.43
C LEU A 15 1.22 4.33 12.56
N TYR A 16 1.28 3.51 13.60
CA TYR A 16 2.16 3.71 14.75
C TYR A 16 3.48 2.92 14.69
N LYS A 17 3.78 2.29 13.54
CA LYS A 17 4.96 1.42 13.34
C LYS A 17 5.15 0.38 14.47
N ASN A 18 4.05 -0.15 14.98
CA ASN A 18 4.02 -1.07 16.10
C ASN A 18 3.97 -2.52 15.60
N LEU A 19 5.15 -3.04 15.24
CA LEU A 19 5.31 -4.42 14.79
C LEU A 19 4.97 -5.44 15.88
N GLU A 20 5.22 -5.12 17.15
CA GLU A 20 4.88 -6.01 18.27
C GLU A 20 3.38 -6.29 18.33
N SER A 21 2.54 -5.25 18.24
CA SER A 21 1.09 -5.42 18.23
C SER A 21 0.62 -6.20 17.00
N PHE A 22 1.25 -5.99 15.85
CA PHE A 22 0.97 -6.78 14.65
C PHE A 22 1.27 -8.26 14.87
N LEU A 23 2.43 -8.60 15.44
CA LEU A 23 2.82 -9.99 15.71
C LEU A 23 1.90 -10.64 16.75
N VAL A 24 1.48 -9.90 17.77
CA VAL A 24 0.48 -10.38 18.75
C VAL A 24 -0.87 -10.66 18.06
N TYR A 25 -1.30 -9.84 17.11
CA TYR A 25 -2.50 -10.14 16.32
C TYR A 25 -2.31 -11.40 15.47
N PHE A 26 -1.17 -11.52 14.79
CA PHE A 26 -0.88 -12.66 13.92
C PHE A 26 -0.87 -13.98 14.71
N ASP A 27 -0.19 -14.02 15.85
CA ASP A 27 -0.15 -15.20 16.74
C ASP A 27 -1.54 -15.62 17.24
N GLN A 28 -2.41 -14.64 17.52
CA GLN A 28 -3.74 -14.92 18.06
C GLN A 28 -4.75 -15.39 17.02
N THR A 29 -4.63 -14.91 15.79
CA THR A 29 -5.66 -15.12 14.75
C THR A 29 -5.22 -16.08 13.66
N ASN A 30 -3.91 -16.19 13.44
CA ASN A 30 -3.32 -16.87 12.28
C ASN A 30 -3.96 -16.44 10.94
N ASP A 31 -4.44 -15.19 10.86
CA ASP A 31 -5.08 -14.63 9.68
C ASP A 31 -4.03 -14.15 8.68
N ILE A 32 -3.43 -15.11 7.98
CA ILE A 32 -2.28 -14.92 7.07
C ILE A 32 -2.58 -13.87 6.00
N ASN A 33 -3.76 -13.93 5.38
CA ASN A 33 -4.15 -13.04 4.29
C ASN A 33 -4.31 -11.60 4.77
N LYS A 34 -4.99 -11.40 5.89
CA LYS A 34 -5.15 -10.06 6.45
C LYS A 34 -3.81 -9.50 6.95
N CYS A 35 -2.99 -10.33 7.61
CA CYS A 35 -1.63 -9.95 8.01
C CYS A 35 -0.77 -9.58 6.80
N PHE A 36 -0.87 -10.31 5.69
CA PHE A 36 -0.13 -10.03 4.46
C PHE A 36 -0.42 -8.63 3.95
N VAL A 37 -1.71 -8.28 3.81
CA VAL A 37 -2.13 -6.95 3.33
C VAL A 37 -1.53 -5.82 4.16
N TYR A 38 -1.59 -5.91 5.50
CA TYR A 38 -1.09 -4.85 6.39
C TYR A 38 0.42 -4.93 6.70
N SER A 39 1.08 -6.06 6.43
CA SER A 39 2.53 -6.22 6.63
C SER A 39 3.34 -5.26 5.75
N ALA A 40 2.79 -4.87 4.60
CA ALA A 40 3.42 -3.97 3.65
C ALA A 40 3.73 -2.57 4.21
N ILE A 41 3.15 -2.21 5.36
CA ILE A 41 3.36 -0.93 6.03
C ILE A 41 4.70 -0.87 6.79
N PHE A 42 5.28 -2.01 7.15
CA PHE A 42 6.52 -2.06 7.96
C PHE A 42 7.80 -1.95 7.14
N ASP A 43 7.67 -1.86 5.81
CA ASP A 43 8.78 -1.93 4.87
C ASP A 43 9.75 -3.09 5.15
N THR A 44 9.20 -4.27 5.45
CA THR A 44 9.95 -5.45 5.87
C THR A 44 9.72 -6.59 4.86
N PRO A 45 10.50 -6.66 3.77
CA PRO A 45 10.33 -7.68 2.74
C PRO A 45 10.34 -9.12 3.27
N SER A 46 11.17 -9.42 4.26
CA SER A 46 11.26 -10.75 4.85
C SER A 46 9.97 -11.21 5.54
N LEU A 47 9.19 -10.29 6.13
CA LEU A 47 7.88 -10.60 6.71
C LEU A 47 6.87 -10.90 5.60
N LEU A 48 6.94 -10.15 4.50
CA LEU A 48 6.06 -10.32 3.35
C LEU A 48 6.31 -11.67 2.66
N GLU A 49 7.58 -12.00 2.42
CA GLU A 49 8.04 -13.30 1.89
C GLU A 49 7.62 -14.46 2.80
N TYR A 50 7.76 -14.29 4.12
CA TYR A 50 7.29 -15.28 5.08
C TYR A 50 5.79 -15.54 4.91
N LEU A 51 4.96 -14.51 4.85
CA LEU A 51 3.51 -14.67 4.70
C LEU A 51 3.12 -15.31 3.34
N LEU A 52 3.81 -14.94 2.25
CA LEU A 52 3.63 -15.59 0.94
C LEU A 52 3.96 -17.08 0.98
N SER A 53 5.08 -17.44 1.61
CA SER A 53 5.48 -18.85 1.76
C SER A 53 4.51 -19.68 2.61
N HIS A 54 3.68 -19.02 3.42
CA HIS A 54 2.61 -19.64 4.23
C HIS A 54 1.23 -19.55 3.58
N GLY A 55 1.17 -19.20 2.28
CA GLY A 55 -0.06 -19.27 1.49
C GLY A 55 -0.86 -17.97 1.42
N ALA A 56 -0.27 -16.82 1.77
CA ALA A 56 -0.91 -15.54 1.50
C ALA A 56 -1.12 -15.32 0.00
N SER A 57 -2.26 -14.75 -0.37
CA SER A 57 -2.51 -14.33 -1.75
C SER A 57 -1.86 -12.98 -2.03
N ILE A 58 -0.99 -12.90 -3.05
CA ILE A 58 -0.30 -11.67 -3.48
C ILE A 58 -1.26 -10.51 -3.80
N ASN A 59 -2.48 -10.84 -4.25
CA ASN A 59 -3.53 -9.88 -4.61
C ASN A 59 -4.70 -9.92 -3.61
N GLU A 60 -4.47 -10.38 -2.39
CA GLU A 60 -5.45 -10.30 -1.30
C GLU A 60 -5.91 -8.86 -1.08
N LYS A 61 -7.18 -8.70 -0.71
CA LYS A 61 -7.82 -7.40 -0.51
C LYS A 61 -8.39 -7.29 0.89
N ASP A 62 -8.24 -6.12 1.50
CA ASP A 62 -9.01 -5.79 2.69
C ASP A 62 -10.48 -5.47 2.36
N LYS A 63 -11.25 -5.14 3.40
CA LYS A 63 -12.67 -4.76 3.27
C LYS A 63 -12.94 -3.54 2.38
N TYR A 64 -11.93 -2.73 2.08
CA TYR A 64 -12.02 -1.54 1.23
C TYR A 64 -11.48 -1.80 -0.19
N GLY A 65 -11.09 -3.05 -0.49
CA GLY A 65 -10.48 -3.43 -1.75
C GLY A 65 -8.99 -3.08 -1.85
N GLY A 66 -8.36 -2.66 -0.75
CA GLY A 66 -6.94 -2.34 -0.70
C GLY A 66 -6.06 -3.59 -0.66
N THR A 67 -5.03 -3.62 -1.50
CA THR A 67 -4.01 -4.67 -1.51
C THR A 67 -2.75 -4.23 -0.75
N ALA A 68 -1.83 -5.15 -0.49
CA ALA A 68 -0.51 -4.84 0.07
C ALA A 68 0.21 -3.71 -0.70
N LEU A 69 0.08 -3.66 -2.03
CA LEU A 69 0.72 -2.63 -2.86
C LEU A 69 0.12 -1.23 -2.64
N HIS A 70 -1.16 -1.13 -2.30
CA HIS A 70 -1.77 0.15 -1.90
C HIS A 70 -1.17 0.65 -0.59
N PHE A 71 -0.99 -0.23 0.39
CA PHE A 71 -0.41 0.12 1.69
C PHE A 71 1.08 0.45 1.61
N ALA A 72 1.84 -0.20 0.73
CA ALA A 72 3.21 0.21 0.41
C ALA A 72 3.23 1.64 -0.18
N GLY A 73 2.32 1.93 -1.10
CA GLY A 73 2.11 3.28 -1.66
C GLY A 73 1.78 4.33 -0.61
N GLN A 74 1.00 4.00 0.42
CA GLN A 74 0.66 4.93 1.49
C GLN A 74 1.83 5.26 2.43
N ASN A 75 2.77 4.33 2.64
CA ASN A 75 3.81 4.45 3.66
C ASN A 75 5.22 4.66 3.08
N ASN A 76 5.29 4.89 1.76
CA ASN A 76 6.54 5.05 1.03
C ASN A 76 7.50 3.85 1.15
N CYS A 77 6.95 2.64 1.22
CA CYS A 77 7.70 1.40 1.39
C CYS A 77 8.18 0.89 0.02
N LYS A 78 9.29 1.47 -0.46
CA LYS A 78 9.82 1.24 -1.81
C LYS A 78 10.23 -0.22 -2.02
N GLU A 79 11.02 -0.77 -1.11
CA GLU A 79 11.57 -2.13 -1.16
C GLU A 79 10.44 -3.15 -1.14
N THR A 80 9.43 -2.91 -0.31
CA THR A 80 8.21 -3.74 -0.27
C THR A 80 7.43 -3.69 -1.57
N ALA A 81 7.27 -2.51 -2.18
CA ALA A 81 6.60 -2.37 -3.47
C ALA A 81 7.34 -3.15 -4.58
N GLU A 82 8.67 -3.10 -4.61
CA GLU A 82 9.49 -3.87 -5.56
C GLU A 82 9.28 -5.38 -5.40
N VAL A 83 9.26 -5.90 -4.17
CA VAL A 83 9.02 -7.33 -3.90
C VAL A 83 7.59 -7.74 -4.26
N LEU A 84 6.60 -6.92 -3.95
CA LEU A 84 5.21 -7.18 -4.34
C LEU A 84 5.06 -7.30 -5.86
N ILE A 85 5.66 -6.36 -6.60
CA ILE A 85 5.62 -6.34 -8.05
C ILE A 85 6.36 -7.54 -8.64
N SER A 86 7.53 -7.91 -8.09
CA SER A 86 8.29 -9.07 -8.56
C SER A 86 7.54 -10.40 -8.35
N HIS A 87 6.67 -10.46 -7.33
CA HIS A 87 5.77 -11.60 -7.07
C HIS A 87 4.45 -11.55 -7.85
N GLY A 88 4.26 -10.57 -8.73
CA GLY A 88 3.09 -10.49 -9.61
C GLY A 88 1.89 -9.78 -8.99
N ALA A 89 2.10 -8.86 -8.04
CA ALA A 89 1.04 -7.95 -7.60
C ALA A 89 0.51 -7.13 -8.80
N ASN A 90 -0.82 -7.02 -8.89
CA ASN A 90 -1.44 -6.21 -9.94
C ASN A 90 -1.24 -4.71 -9.64
N ILE A 91 -0.33 -4.08 -10.40
CA ILE A 91 0.04 -2.66 -10.27
C ILE A 91 -1.16 -1.72 -10.46
N ASN A 92 -2.12 -2.10 -11.30
CA ASN A 92 -3.30 -1.29 -11.62
C ASN A 92 -4.56 -1.76 -10.90
N GLU A 93 -4.43 -2.60 -9.87
CA GLU A 93 -5.55 -3.00 -9.03
C GLU A 93 -6.23 -1.79 -8.41
N LYS A 94 -7.56 -1.85 -8.27
CA LYS A 94 -8.36 -0.75 -7.74
C LYS A 94 -9.05 -1.12 -6.44
N THR A 95 -9.04 -0.18 -5.50
CA THR A 95 -9.90 -0.21 -4.31
C THR A 95 -11.38 -0.05 -4.70
N ASN A 96 -12.27 -0.17 -3.73
CA ASN A 96 -13.71 0.06 -3.93
C ASN A 96 -14.03 1.49 -4.41
N ASN A 97 -13.12 2.46 -4.18
CA ASN A 97 -13.24 3.84 -4.65
C ASN A 97 -12.57 4.10 -6.00
N GLY A 98 -12.04 3.05 -6.64
CA GLY A 98 -11.33 3.15 -7.91
C GLY A 98 -9.89 3.67 -7.78
N GLU A 99 -9.36 3.78 -6.56
CA GLU A 99 -7.99 4.23 -6.31
C GLU A 99 -7.00 3.10 -6.57
N THR A 100 -5.86 3.42 -7.17
CA THR A 100 -4.71 2.51 -7.36
C THR A 100 -3.61 2.80 -6.34
N ALA A 101 -2.58 1.97 -6.27
CA ALA A 101 -1.40 2.23 -5.45
C ALA A 101 -0.74 3.59 -5.73
N LEU A 102 -0.78 4.06 -6.99
CA LEU A 102 -0.23 5.38 -7.35
C LEU A 102 -1.07 6.54 -6.78
N HIS A 103 -2.40 6.37 -6.66
CA HIS A 103 -3.27 7.33 -5.99
C HIS A 103 -2.95 7.41 -4.49
N PHE A 104 -2.64 6.28 -3.85
CA PHE A 104 -2.20 6.24 -2.46
C PHE A 104 -0.85 6.96 -2.31
N ALA A 105 0.13 6.65 -3.16
CA ALA A 105 1.42 7.33 -3.14
C ALA A 105 1.30 8.85 -3.30
N ALA A 106 0.42 9.31 -4.20
CA ALA A 106 0.10 10.72 -4.37
C ALA A 106 -0.57 11.35 -3.14
N LYS A 107 -1.49 10.65 -2.47
CA LYS A 107 -2.18 11.16 -1.28
C LYS A 107 -1.24 11.34 -0.09
N TYR A 108 -0.28 10.43 0.07
CA TYR A 108 0.63 10.39 1.22
C TYR A 108 2.05 10.89 0.91
N ASN A 109 2.22 11.54 -0.24
CA ASN A 109 3.49 12.12 -0.68
C ASN A 109 4.67 11.13 -0.73
N SER A 110 4.38 9.89 -1.10
CA SER A 110 5.33 8.77 -1.15
C SER A 110 6.02 8.68 -2.50
N LYS A 111 6.95 9.61 -2.74
CA LYS A 111 7.59 9.82 -4.05
C LYS A 111 8.38 8.58 -4.51
N GLU A 112 9.16 7.98 -3.62
CA GLU A 112 10.03 6.83 -3.93
C GLU A 112 9.21 5.61 -4.34
N THR A 113 8.07 5.38 -3.70
CA THR A 113 7.14 4.33 -4.13
C THR A 113 6.42 4.69 -5.44
N ALA A 114 6.07 5.96 -5.66
CA ALA A 114 5.52 6.41 -6.94
C ALA A 114 6.51 6.18 -8.11
N GLU A 115 7.82 6.39 -7.88
CA GLU A 115 8.90 6.09 -8.83
C GLU A 115 8.91 4.60 -9.22
N VAL A 116 8.83 3.70 -8.23
CA VAL A 116 8.76 2.25 -8.48
C VAL A 116 7.50 1.89 -9.27
N LEU A 117 6.33 2.41 -8.88
CA LEU A 117 5.07 2.11 -9.54
C LEU A 117 5.08 2.54 -11.02
N ILE A 118 5.54 3.76 -11.32
CA ILE A 118 5.59 4.28 -12.70
C ILE A 118 6.62 3.53 -13.54
N SER A 119 7.81 3.25 -12.99
CA SER A 119 8.85 2.49 -13.70
C SER A 119 8.40 1.07 -14.08
N HIS A 120 7.45 0.50 -13.34
CA HIS A 120 6.86 -0.81 -13.62
C HIS A 120 5.53 -0.73 -14.39
N GLY A 121 5.16 0.44 -14.92
CA GLY A 121 4.04 0.57 -15.85
C GLY A 121 2.68 0.92 -15.21
N ALA A 122 2.67 1.47 -13.99
CA ALA A 122 1.44 2.08 -13.45
C ALA A 122 0.92 3.17 -14.40
N ASN A 123 -0.40 3.18 -14.66
CA ASN A 123 -1.00 4.23 -15.47
C ASN A 123 -1.04 5.57 -14.70
N ILE A 124 -0.14 6.49 -15.07
CA ILE A 124 -0.01 7.81 -14.43
C ILE A 124 -1.28 8.68 -14.51
N ASN A 125 -2.13 8.42 -15.50
CA ASN A 125 -3.37 9.17 -15.75
C ASN A 125 -4.62 8.34 -15.43
N GLU A 126 -4.47 7.22 -14.71
CA GLU A 126 -5.62 6.44 -14.24
C GLU A 126 -6.54 7.31 -13.39
N LYS A 127 -7.84 7.01 -13.45
CA LYS A 127 -8.86 7.78 -12.71
C LYS A 127 -9.53 6.94 -11.64
N THR A 128 -9.76 7.57 -10.50
CA THR A 128 -10.68 7.08 -9.47
C THR A 128 -12.12 7.10 -9.96
N ASN A 129 -13.05 6.54 -9.19
CA ASN A 129 -14.48 6.59 -9.51
C ASN A 129 -15.02 8.04 -9.57
N ASN A 130 -14.35 8.99 -8.90
CA ASN A 130 -14.68 10.41 -8.93
C ASN A 130 -13.99 11.17 -10.08
N GLY A 131 -13.26 10.47 -10.95
CA GLY A 131 -12.55 11.07 -12.08
C GLY A 131 -11.22 11.74 -11.72
N GLU A 132 -10.74 11.60 -10.48
CA GLU A 132 -9.49 12.18 -10.03
C GLU A 132 -8.30 11.34 -10.47
N THR A 133 -7.23 11.97 -10.95
CA THR A 133 -5.94 11.29 -11.21
C THR A 133 -5.03 11.41 -9.98
N ALA A 134 -3.91 10.67 -9.98
CA ALA A 134 -2.87 10.82 -8.96
C ALA A 134 -2.42 12.29 -8.79
N LEU A 135 -2.30 13.07 -9.87
CA LEU A 135 -1.92 14.49 -9.78
C LEU A 135 -3.00 15.35 -9.10
N HIS A 136 -4.28 15.11 -9.37
CA HIS A 136 -5.39 15.80 -8.69
C HIS A 136 -5.33 15.56 -7.17
N ILE A 137 -5.11 14.30 -6.78
CA ILE A 137 -4.98 13.92 -5.38
C ILE A 137 -3.75 14.58 -4.75
N ALA A 138 -2.58 14.51 -5.39
CA ALA A 138 -1.36 15.13 -4.87
C ALA A 138 -1.53 16.64 -4.63
N ALA A 139 -2.19 17.34 -5.56
CA ALA A 139 -2.49 18.76 -5.40
C ALA A 139 -3.45 19.04 -4.22
N ARG A 140 -4.51 18.23 -4.07
CA ARG A 140 -5.48 18.36 -2.96
C ARG A 140 -4.85 18.15 -1.59
N TYR A 141 -3.90 17.22 -1.48
CA TYR A 141 -3.25 16.86 -0.22
C TYR A 141 -1.92 17.59 0.03
N ASN A 142 -1.54 18.53 -0.84
CA ASN A 142 -0.26 19.26 -0.75
C ASN A 142 0.97 18.33 -0.76
N SER A 143 0.89 17.23 -1.50
CA SER A 143 1.95 16.23 -1.68
C SER A 143 2.96 16.71 -2.73
N LYS A 144 3.74 17.71 -2.37
CA LYS A 144 4.58 18.49 -3.28
C LYS A 144 5.57 17.61 -4.07
N GLU A 145 6.34 16.79 -3.38
CA GLU A 145 7.41 15.97 -3.95
C GLU A 145 6.84 14.97 -4.98
N THR A 146 5.71 14.34 -4.64
CA THR A 146 5.04 13.42 -5.56
C THR A 146 4.36 14.17 -6.71
N ALA A 147 3.78 15.36 -6.48
CA ALA A 147 3.20 16.17 -7.55
C ALA A 147 4.25 16.64 -8.57
N GLU A 148 5.39 17.13 -8.11
CA GLU A 148 6.52 17.52 -8.97
C GLU A 148 7.03 16.33 -9.79
N PHE A 149 7.18 15.18 -9.15
CA PHE A 149 7.54 13.94 -9.82
C PHE A 149 6.52 13.55 -10.90
N LEU A 150 5.23 13.51 -10.59
CA LEU A 150 4.16 13.20 -11.54
C LEU A 150 4.15 14.15 -12.74
N ILE A 151 4.30 15.47 -12.51
CA ILE A 151 4.35 16.47 -13.58
C ILE A 151 5.55 16.23 -14.50
N SER A 152 6.73 15.93 -13.93
CA SER A 152 7.94 15.64 -14.72
C SER A 152 7.83 14.36 -15.56
N HIS A 153 6.89 13.45 -15.23
CA HIS A 153 6.65 12.20 -15.95
C HIS A 153 5.37 12.22 -16.81
N GLY A 154 4.87 13.41 -17.13
CA GLY A 154 3.78 13.58 -18.12
C GLY A 154 2.38 13.36 -17.57
N ALA A 155 2.18 13.48 -16.25
CA ALA A 155 0.83 13.52 -15.68
C ALA A 155 0.06 14.72 -16.25
N LYS A 156 -1.15 14.45 -16.72
CA LYS A 156 -2.00 15.50 -17.29
C LYS A 156 -2.61 16.34 -16.17
N LYS A 157 -2.58 17.66 -16.37
CA LYS A 157 -3.29 18.64 -15.57
C LYS A 157 -4.80 18.54 -15.78
#